data_AF-A0A2A9BLQ3-F1
#
_entry.id   AF-A0A2A9BLQ3-F1
#
_cell.length_a   1.000
_cell.length_b   1.000
_cell.length_c   1.000
_cell.angle_alpha   90.00
_cell.angle_beta   90.00
_cell.angle_gamma   90.00
#
_symmetry.space_group_name_H-M   'P 1'
#
loop_
_entity.id
_entity.type
_entity.pdbx_description
1 polymer ?
#
loop_
_entity_poly.entity_id
_entity_poly.type
_entity_poly.pdbx_seq_one_letter_code
_entity_poly.pdbx_strand_id
1 'polypeptide(L)'
;MDENKEKKENVNDFPNKRDFWYTFSILVLVITGLTAFYFGGEGSNMVSHVGFAGTIVSILLAVIAIIYSFYQSSTYENATHKLDTSAQKIENATNQLSNVSEIEKMMDDFKVDVTTIKKSIDDMQGMLGKVDNGFSSLNRNIEELYNDGQTESYKNENNLAVTFDENYFRVFLKKTSKLTFYVFLLIAKSRGVSEEIDMERWLTYFWEGILENTPHDDIIHHSLTREMGQLMAFSQVGFFDLEITYEDATIKVSNIVNSLIEAILEEEKEILKGDGKDKLKKIIKNLDKDINKE
;
A
#
# COMPACT_ATOMS: atom_id res chain seq x y z
N MET A 1 16.23 56.84 -43.97
CA MET A 1 17.30 56.67 -44.94
C MET A 1 18.41 55.95 -44.22
N ASP A 2 18.53 54.67 -44.55
CA ASP A 2 19.51 53.71 -44.07
C ASP A 2 20.95 54.19 -44.24
N GLU A 3 21.83 53.88 -43.28
CA GLU A 3 22.93 52.93 -43.51
C GLU A 3 23.95 52.94 -42.33
N ASN A 4 24.06 51.76 -41.70
CA ASN A 4 25.30 50.97 -41.67
C ASN A 4 26.51 51.49 -40.85
N LYS A 5 26.80 50.82 -39.73
CA LYS A 5 28.01 49.97 -39.56
C LYS A 5 28.14 49.46 -38.11
N GLU A 6 27.68 48.24 -37.87
CA GLU A 6 28.28 47.37 -36.85
C GLU A 6 29.59 46.82 -37.42
N LYS A 7 30.72 47.12 -36.77
CA LYS A 7 31.98 46.40 -36.96
C LYS A 7 32.12 45.41 -35.80
N LYS A 8 31.89 44.12 -36.04
CA LYS A 8 32.25 43.04 -35.11
C LYS A 8 33.70 42.62 -35.41
N GLU A 9 34.57 42.78 -34.42
CA GLU A 9 35.96 42.35 -34.45
C GLU A 9 36.09 40.82 -34.39
N ASN A 10 37.10 40.32 -35.11
CA ASN A 10 37.46 38.92 -35.33
C ASN A 10 37.73 38.16 -34.02
N VAL A 11 37.10 37.00 -33.86
CA VAL A 11 37.56 35.94 -32.95
C VAL A 11 38.52 35.06 -33.75
N ASN A 12 39.79 35.01 -33.34
CA ASN A 12 40.81 34.14 -33.92
C ASN A 12 40.40 32.67 -33.77
N ASP A 13 40.01 32.05 -34.87
CA ASP A 13 39.70 30.62 -34.93
C ASP A 13 41.01 29.81 -34.89
N PHE A 14 41.06 28.81 -34.01
CA PHE A 14 42.22 27.95 -33.81
C PHE A 14 42.42 27.08 -35.08
N PRO A 15 43.66 26.87 -35.57
CA PRO A 15 43.86 26.11 -36.81
C PRO A 15 43.30 24.68 -36.70
N ASN A 16 42.56 24.29 -37.72
CA ASN A 16 41.87 22.99 -37.82
C ASN A 16 42.89 21.84 -37.74
N LYS A 17 42.51 20.71 -37.11
CA LYS A 17 43.40 19.56 -36.79
C LYS A 17 44.23 19.07 -37.99
N ARG A 18 43.72 19.25 -39.20
CA ARG A 18 44.38 18.87 -40.45
C ARG A 18 45.57 19.77 -40.79
N ASP A 19 45.47 21.08 -40.53
CA ASP A 19 46.53 22.05 -40.84
C ASP A 19 47.70 21.94 -39.85
N PHE A 20 47.41 21.49 -38.62
CA PHE A 20 48.45 21.16 -37.64
C PHE A 20 49.33 20.00 -38.11
N TRP A 21 48.75 18.93 -38.67
CA TRP A 21 49.50 17.77 -39.15
C TRP A 21 50.38 18.11 -40.37
N TYR A 22 49.87 18.91 -41.31
CA TYR A 22 50.66 19.39 -42.45
C TYR A 22 51.82 20.29 -42.02
N THR A 23 51.57 21.21 -41.08
CA THR A 23 52.61 22.10 -40.55
C THR A 23 53.70 21.31 -39.83
N PHE A 24 53.32 20.34 -39.00
CA PHE A 24 54.26 19.49 -38.28
C PHE A 24 55.11 18.62 -39.24
N SER A 25 54.50 18.02 -40.26
CA SER A 25 55.21 17.18 -41.22
C SER A 25 56.23 17.96 -42.07
N ILE A 26 55.88 19.16 -42.53
CA ILE A 26 56.80 20.04 -43.25
C ILE A 26 57.96 20.46 -42.36
N LEU A 27 57.68 20.81 -41.09
CA LEU A 27 58.70 21.21 -40.13
C LEU A 27 59.72 20.10 -39.87
N VAL A 28 59.27 18.85 -39.70
CA VAL A 28 60.16 17.69 -39.53
C VAL A 28 61.05 17.50 -40.76
N LEU A 29 60.48 17.54 -41.98
CA LEU A 29 61.25 17.40 -43.22
C LEU A 29 62.32 18.49 -43.38
N VAL A 30 61.99 19.74 -43.03
CA VAL A 30 62.94 20.86 -43.09
C VAL A 30 64.08 20.67 -42.08
N ILE A 31 63.78 20.26 -40.86
CA ILE A 31 64.80 20.01 -39.83
C ILE A 31 65.71 18.86 -40.24
N THR A 32 65.15 17.74 -40.71
CA THR A 32 65.95 16.59 -41.17
C THR A 32 66.80 16.96 -42.38
N GLY A 33 66.26 17.73 -43.34
CA GLY A 33 66.99 18.21 -44.51
C GLY A 33 68.14 19.15 -44.15
N LEU A 34 67.92 20.11 -43.25
CA LEU A 34 68.96 21.02 -42.76
C LEU A 34 70.06 20.27 -42.00
N THR A 35 69.67 19.32 -41.15
CA THR A 35 70.62 18.52 -40.36
C THR A 35 71.46 17.63 -41.27
N ALA A 36 70.85 17.01 -42.29
CA ALA A 36 71.56 16.19 -43.27
C ALA A 36 72.53 17.01 -44.14
N PHE A 37 72.12 18.22 -44.55
CA PHE A 37 72.97 19.11 -45.34
C PHE A 37 74.16 19.66 -44.53
N TYR A 38 73.93 20.05 -43.28
CA TYR A 38 74.94 20.69 -42.44
C TYR A 38 75.96 19.68 -41.86
N PHE A 39 75.53 18.47 -41.51
CA PHE A 39 76.38 17.46 -40.87
C PHE A 39 76.78 16.29 -41.79
N GLY A 40 76.27 16.23 -43.02
CA GLY A 40 76.57 15.16 -43.96
C GLY A 40 78.00 15.15 -44.52
N GLY A 41 78.79 16.20 -44.27
CA GLY A 41 80.16 16.34 -44.78
C GLY A 41 81.27 15.71 -43.92
N GLU A 42 81.05 15.51 -42.60
CA GLU A 42 82.11 15.07 -41.69
C GLU A 42 81.68 13.89 -40.80
N GLY A 43 82.17 12.69 -41.17
CA GLY A 43 82.56 11.59 -40.27
C GLY A 43 81.56 11.09 -39.20
N SER A 44 80.72 10.12 -39.58
CA SER A 44 80.13 8.96 -38.84
C SER A 44 79.63 9.04 -37.38
N ASN A 45 79.94 10.06 -36.59
CA ASN A 45 79.67 10.08 -35.15
C ASN A 45 78.24 10.55 -34.82
N MET A 46 77.68 11.47 -35.61
CA MET A 46 76.32 11.98 -35.36
C MET A 46 75.26 10.90 -35.59
N VAL A 47 75.40 10.09 -36.64
CA VAL A 47 74.46 9.00 -36.96
C VAL A 47 74.44 7.95 -35.83
N SER A 48 75.60 7.67 -35.22
CA SER A 48 75.71 6.73 -34.09
C SER A 48 74.99 7.26 -32.83
N HIS A 49 75.15 8.55 -32.50
CA HIS A 49 74.46 9.15 -31.36
C HIS A 49 72.94 9.26 -31.57
N VAL A 50 72.50 9.56 -32.80
CA VAL A 50 71.07 9.57 -33.16
C VAL A 50 70.50 8.15 -33.13
N GLY A 51 71.24 7.13 -33.58
CA GLY A 51 70.85 5.72 -33.47
C GLY A 51 70.72 5.26 -32.03
N PHE A 52 71.65 5.64 -31.15
CA PHE A 52 71.60 5.33 -29.73
C PHE A 52 70.42 6.03 -29.03
N ALA A 53 70.22 7.33 -29.28
CA ALA A 53 69.06 8.07 -28.77
C ALA A 53 67.74 7.46 -29.27
N GLY A 54 67.68 7.02 -30.52
CA GLY A 54 66.54 6.31 -31.10
C GLY A 54 66.20 5.02 -30.36
N THR A 55 67.21 4.23 -29.97
CA THR A 55 67.01 3.00 -29.17
C THR A 55 66.46 3.31 -27.78
N ILE A 56 66.99 4.33 -27.09
CA ILE A 56 66.47 4.75 -25.77
C ILE A 56 65.03 5.23 -25.88
N VAL A 57 64.72 6.06 -26.87
CA VAL A 57 63.35 6.53 -27.13
C VAL A 57 62.41 5.36 -27.44
N SER A 58 62.87 4.36 -28.20
CA SER A 58 62.08 3.15 -28.48
C SER A 58 61.79 2.35 -27.21
N ILE A 59 62.76 2.20 -26.30
CA ILE A 59 62.56 1.52 -25.01
C ILE A 59 61.56 2.31 -24.15
N LEU A 60 61.71 3.64 -24.07
CA LEU A 60 60.80 4.48 -23.30
C LEU A 60 59.36 4.45 -23.84
N LEU A 61 59.19 4.48 -25.16
CA LEU A 61 57.87 4.35 -25.78
C LEU A 61 57.26 2.97 -25.52
N ALA A 62 58.04 1.89 -25.56
CA ALA A 62 57.57 0.56 -25.21
C ALA A 62 57.12 0.49 -23.73
N VAL A 63 57.86 1.10 -22.80
CA VAL A 63 57.48 1.17 -21.38
C VAL A 63 56.19 1.98 -21.18
N ILE A 64 56.05 3.13 -21.86
CA ILE A 64 54.82 3.93 -21.80
C ILE A 64 53.63 3.15 -22.34
N ALA A 65 53.81 2.38 -23.44
CA ALA A 65 52.76 1.53 -23.99
C ALA A 65 52.35 0.39 -23.04
N ILE A 66 53.31 -0.21 -22.33
CA ILE A 66 53.05 -1.21 -21.28
C ILE A 66 52.28 -0.56 -20.12
N ILE A 67 52.72 0.60 -19.61
CA ILE A 67 52.03 1.32 -18.53
C ILE A 67 50.60 1.68 -18.94
N TYR A 68 50.40 2.18 -20.16
CA TYR A 68 49.08 2.51 -20.67
C TYR A 68 48.20 1.28 -20.79
N SER A 69 48.72 0.16 -21.30
CA SER A 69 48.02 -1.13 -21.33
C SER A 69 47.62 -1.59 -19.94
N PHE A 70 48.48 -1.44 -18.93
CA PHE A 70 48.18 -1.76 -17.53
C PHE A 70 47.12 -0.83 -16.92
N TYR A 71 47.24 0.48 -17.13
CA TYR A 71 46.27 1.46 -16.63
C TYR A 71 44.90 1.26 -17.27
N GLN A 72 44.89 1.00 -18.57
CA GLN A 72 43.69 0.66 -19.31
C GLN A 72 43.11 -0.67 -18.85
N SER A 73 43.92 -1.70 -18.60
CA SER A 73 43.47 -2.97 -18.02
C SER A 73 42.85 -2.80 -16.63
N SER A 74 43.47 -2.01 -15.74
CA SER A 74 42.93 -1.74 -14.40
C SER A 74 41.65 -0.90 -14.44
N THR A 75 41.56 0.05 -15.38
CA THR A 75 40.34 0.83 -15.60
C THR A 75 39.22 -0.03 -16.21
N TYR A 76 39.55 -0.94 -17.12
CA TYR A 76 38.62 -1.93 -17.67
C TYR A 76 38.14 -2.92 -16.63
N GLU A 77 39.01 -3.36 -15.71
CA GLU A 77 38.63 -4.26 -14.62
C GLU A 77 37.62 -3.58 -13.68
N ASN A 78 37.84 -2.31 -13.33
CA ASN A 78 36.90 -1.51 -12.55
C ASN A 78 35.58 -1.23 -13.29
N ALA A 79 35.63 -0.97 -14.60
CA ALA A 79 34.44 -0.79 -15.41
C ALA A 79 33.64 -2.09 -15.57
N THR A 80 34.34 -3.22 -15.76
CA THR A 80 33.75 -4.56 -15.86
C THR A 80 33.12 -4.98 -14.53
N HIS A 81 33.78 -4.72 -13.40
CA HIS A 81 33.22 -4.99 -12.07
C HIS A 81 31.96 -4.15 -11.79
N LYS A 82 31.94 -2.87 -12.21
CA LYS A 82 30.74 -2.02 -12.11
C LYS A 82 29.60 -2.49 -13.01
N LEU A 83 29.92 -2.98 -14.21
CA LEU A 83 28.96 -3.57 -15.14
C LEU A 83 28.40 -4.88 -14.58
N ASP A 84 29.24 -5.76 -14.03
CA ASP A 84 28.84 -7.02 -13.42
C ASP A 84 27.96 -6.79 -12.17
N THR A 85 28.33 -5.83 -11.32
CA THR A 85 27.50 -5.41 -10.18
C THR A 85 26.15 -4.84 -10.63
N SER A 86 26.12 -4.10 -11.75
CA SER A 86 24.88 -3.55 -12.29
C SER A 86 24.02 -4.64 -12.94
N ALA A 87 24.64 -5.60 -13.63
CA ALA A 87 23.98 -6.77 -14.18
C ALA A 87 23.39 -7.65 -13.06
N GLN A 88 24.12 -7.89 -11.97
CA GLN A 88 23.61 -8.58 -10.78
C GLN A 88 22.47 -7.82 -10.10
N LYS A 89 22.52 -6.47 -10.05
CA LYS A 89 21.39 -5.67 -9.55
C LYS A 89 20.17 -5.75 -10.46
N ILE A 90 20.38 -5.77 -11.78
CA ILE A 90 19.32 -5.96 -12.77
C ILE A 90 18.77 -7.38 -12.69
N GLU A 91 19.61 -8.40 -12.52
CA GLU A 91 19.22 -9.80 -12.32
C GLU A 91 18.44 -9.95 -11.00
N ASN A 92 18.89 -9.35 -9.91
CA ASN A 92 18.17 -9.34 -8.64
C ASN A 92 16.83 -8.59 -8.74
N ALA A 93 16.80 -7.43 -9.40
CA ALA A 93 15.55 -6.72 -9.68
C ALA A 93 14.65 -7.54 -10.60
N THR A 94 15.20 -8.22 -11.61
CA THR A 94 14.45 -9.09 -12.53
C THR A 94 13.98 -10.36 -11.84
N ASN A 95 14.70 -10.90 -10.87
CA ASN A 95 14.31 -12.05 -10.05
C ASN A 95 13.25 -11.67 -9.02
N GLN A 96 13.37 -10.49 -8.41
CA GLN A 96 12.32 -9.88 -7.59
C GLN A 96 11.06 -9.57 -8.41
N LEU A 97 11.23 -9.15 -9.67
CA LEU A 97 10.13 -9.09 -10.63
C LEU A 97 9.66 -10.50 -11.03
N SER A 98 10.52 -11.52 -11.18
CA SER A 98 10.13 -12.90 -11.54
C SER A 98 9.33 -13.62 -10.46
N ASN A 99 9.31 -13.08 -9.24
CA ASN A 99 8.29 -13.36 -8.22
C ASN A 99 6.88 -12.86 -8.64
N VAL A 100 6.67 -12.54 -9.93
CA VAL A 100 5.36 -12.52 -10.61
C VAL A 100 4.52 -13.74 -10.26
N SER A 101 5.08 -14.89 -9.87
CA SER A 101 4.30 -16.03 -9.33
C SER A 101 3.47 -15.68 -8.08
N GLU A 102 3.98 -14.83 -7.18
CA GLU A 102 3.23 -14.38 -6.00
C GLU A 102 2.23 -13.27 -6.36
N ILE A 103 2.54 -12.42 -7.34
CA ILE A 103 1.60 -11.41 -7.86
C ILE A 103 0.50 -12.08 -8.69
N GLU A 104 0.79 -13.10 -9.49
CA GLU A 104 -0.19 -13.89 -10.24
C GLU A 104 -1.08 -14.68 -9.28
N LYS A 105 -0.52 -15.30 -8.25
CA LYS A 105 -1.31 -15.92 -7.18
C LYS A 105 -2.15 -14.91 -6.44
N MET A 106 -1.60 -13.76 -6.06
CA MET A 106 -2.36 -12.69 -5.41
C MET A 106 -3.44 -12.11 -6.33
N MET A 107 -3.19 -12.04 -7.65
CA MET A 107 -4.16 -11.60 -8.65
C MET A 107 -5.25 -12.65 -8.91
N ASP A 108 -4.90 -13.93 -8.85
CA ASP A 108 -5.85 -15.03 -8.96
C ASP A 108 -6.68 -15.19 -7.69
N ASP A 109 -6.08 -15.06 -6.51
CA ASP A 109 -6.76 -14.97 -5.22
C ASP A 109 -7.67 -13.74 -5.19
N PHE A 110 -7.19 -12.58 -5.67
CA PHE A 110 -8.01 -11.38 -5.83
C PHE A 110 -9.17 -11.57 -6.82
N LYS A 111 -8.97 -12.29 -7.93
CA LYS A 111 -10.07 -12.64 -8.85
C LYS A 111 -11.06 -13.60 -8.20
N VAL A 112 -10.59 -14.56 -7.41
CA VAL A 112 -11.44 -15.48 -6.64
C VAL A 112 -12.26 -14.71 -5.60
N ASP A 113 -11.65 -13.77 -4.90
CA ASP A 113 -12.32 -12.90 -3.93
C ASP A 113 -13.34 -11.99 -4.61
N VAL A 114 -13.00 -11.34 -5.72
CA VAL A 114 -13.93 -10.53 -6.52
C VAL A 114 -15.09 -11.37 -7.05
N THR A 115 -14.84 -12.62 -7.46
CA THR A 115 -15.88 -13.55 -7.92
C THR A 115 -16.78 -13.99 -6.76
N THR A 116 -16.21 -14.19 -5.59
CA THR A 116 -16.93 -14.53 -4.36
C THR A 116 -17.81 -13.37 -3.90
N ILE A 117 -17.28 -12.14 -3.93
CA ILE A 117 -18.04 -10.90 -3.66
C ILE A 117 -19.18 -10.76 -4.66
N LYS A 118 -18.94 -10.97 -5.96
CA LYS A 118 -19.99 -10.91 -6.98
C LYS A 118 -21.09 -11.95 -6.72
N LYS A 119 -20.72 -13.17 -6.36
CA LYS A 119 -21.68 -14.21 -6.00
C LYS A 119 -22.46 -13.85 -4.73
N SER A 120 -21.81 -13.29 -3.71
CA SER A 120 -22.49 -12.78 -2.52
C SER A 120 -23.42 -11.61 -2.82
N ILE A 121 -23.08 -10.75 -3.78
CA ILE A 121 -23.97 -9.69 -4.29
C ILE A 121 -25.17 -10.28 -5.03
N ASP A 122 -24.97 -11.29 -5.88
CA ASP A 122 -26.06 -11.98 -6.59
C ASP A 122 -26.98 -12.74 -5.60
N ASP A 123 -26.41 -13.41 -4.60
CA ASP A 123 -27.15 -14.06 -3.51
C ASP A 123 -27.91 -13.03 -2.67
N MET A 124 -27.30 -11.86 -2.41
CA MET A 124 -27.95 -10.74 -1.72
C MET A 124 -29.08 -10.14 -2.56
N GLN A 125 -28.92 -10.00 -3.88
CA GLN A 125 -30.01 -9.60 -4.79
C GLN A 125 -31.13 -10.65 -4.81
N GLY A 126 -30.79 -11.94 -4.78
CA GLY A 126 -31.75 -13.03 -4.63
C GLY A 126 -32.48 -13.00 -3.28
N MET A 127 -31.78 -12.65 -2.20
CA MET A 127 -32.39 -12.40 -0.88
C MET A 127 -33.27 -11.16 -0.89
N LEU A 128 -32.85 -10.07 -1.51
CA LEU A 128 -33.65 -8.85 -1.69
C LEU A 128 -34.92 -9.14 -2.48
N GLY A 129 -34.85 -9.93 -3.56
CA GLY A 129 -36.03 -10.39 -4.28
C GLY A 129 -36.95 -11.28 -3.44
N LYS A 130 -36.41 -12.08 -2.51
CA LYS A 130 -37.22 -12.84 -1.53
C LYS A 130 -37.81 -11.95 -0.45
N VAL A 131 -37.11 -10.90 -0.03
CA VAL A 131 -37.63 -9.87 0.87
C VAL A 131 -38.75 -9.11 0.20
N ASP A 132 -38.63 -8.78 -1.09
CA ASP A 132 -39.64 -8.06 -1.87
C ASP A 132 -40.92 -8.90 -2.07
N ASN A 133 -40.74 -10.20 -2.34
CA ASN A 133 -41.84 -11.18 -2.34
C ASN A 133 -42.44 -11.38 -0.94
N GLY A 134 -41.61 -11.37 0.11
CA GLY A 134 -42.03 -11.39 1.51
C GLY A 134 -42.83 -10.14 1.90
N PHE A 135 -42.42 -8.97 1.40
CA PHE A 135 -43.11 -7.70 1.59
C PHE A 135 -44.45 -7.69 0.86
N SER A 136 -44.49 -8.21 -0.37
CA SER A 136 -45.72 -8.34 -1.16
C SER A 136 -46.73 -9.28 -0.49
N SER A 137 -46.26 -10.37 0.12
CA SER A 137 -47.10 -11.31 0.87
C SER A 137 -47.52 -10.76 2.24
N LEU A 138 -46.66 -9.99 2.91
CA LEU A 138 -47.03 -9.23 4.11
C LEU A 138 -48.06 -8.15 3.81
N ASN A 139 -47.92 -7.42 2.70
CA ASN A 139 -48.85 -6.37 2.31
C ASN A 139 -50.25 -6.93 2.05
N ARG A 140 -50.33 -8.11 1.42
CA ARG A 140 -51.59 -8.83 1.23
C ARG A 140 -52.22 -9.29 2.54
N ASN A 141 -51.42 -9.79 3.48
CA ASN A 141 -51.90 -10.21 4.80
C ASN A 141 -52.33 -9.01 5.66
N ILE A 142 -51.66 -7.86 5.54
CA ILE A 142 -52.03 -6.61 6.23
C ILE A 142 -53.31 -6.02 5.66
N GLU A 143 -53.53 -6.13 4.35
CA GLU A 143 -54.78 -5.72 3.70
C GLU A 143 -55.96 -6.63 4.11
N GLU A 144 -55.71 -7.91 4.36
CA GLU A 144 -56.68 -8.84 4.96
C GLU A 144 -56.96 -8.51 6.44
N LEU A 145 -55.95 -8.08 7.23
CA LEU A 145 -56.12 -7.66 8.63
C LEU A 145 -56.77 -6.28 8.78
N TYR A 146 -56.53 -5.34 7.85
CA TYR A 146 -57.11 -3.99 7.83
C TYR A 146 -58.62 -4.01 7.57
N ASN A 147 -59.13 -5.06 6.90
CA ASN A 147 -60.55 -5.24 6.67
C ASN A 147 -61.31 -5.88 7.86
N ASP A 148 -60.62 -6.37 8.90
CA ASP A 148 -61.22 -7.10 10.03
C ASP A 148 -61.12 -6.36 11.40
N GLY A 149 -60.48 -5.19 11.50
CA GLY A 149 -60.27 -4.56 12.79
C GLY A 149 -60.03 -3.05 12.78
N GLN A 150 -60.98 -2.31 13.36
CA GLN A 150 -60.94 -0.88 13.63
C GLN A 150 -59.62 -0.42 14.29
N THR A 151 -58.79 0.35 13.58
CA THR A 151 -57.88 1.34 14.17
C THR A 151 -57.59 2.45 13.17
N GLU A 152 -57.88 3.69 13.55
CA GLU A 152 -57.63 4.89 12.75
C GLU A 152 -56.12 5.11 12.58
N SER A 153 -55.66 5.09 11.33
CA SER A 153 -54.28 5.37 10.95
C SER A 153 -54.17 6.79 10.39
N TYR A 154 -53.28 7.59 10.98
CA TYR A 154 -52.80 8.84 10.39
C TYR A 154 -52.00 8.51 9.13
N LYS A 155 -52.57 8.85 7.97
CA LYS A 155 -51.84 8.89 6.70
C LYS A 155 -50.79 9.98 6.76
N ASN A 156 -49.54 9.64 6.47
CA ASN A 156 -48.65 10.55 5.77
C ASN A 156 -47.93 9.80 4.65
N GLU A 157 -48.16 10.24 3.42
CA GLU A 157 -47.59 9.73 2.19
C GLU A 157 -46.12 10.20 2.09
N ASN A 158 -45.22 9.28 1.75
CA ASN A 158 -43.80 9.51 1.40
C ASN A 158 -42.75 9.47 2.51
N ASN A 159 -42.76 8.42 3.33
CA ASN A 159 -41.52 7.76 3.80
C ASN A 159 -41.89 6.38 4.35
N LEU A 160 -41.46 5.30 3.66
CA LEU A 160 -41.41 3.96 4.25
C LEU A 160 -40.31 3.96 5.32
N ALA A 161 -40.63 4.54 6.48
CA ALA A 161 -39.82 4.36 7.66
C ALA A 161 -39.95 2.88 8.04
N VAL A 162 -38.93 2.08 7.71
CA VAL A 162 -38.81 0.74 8.28
C VAL A 162 -38.64 0.93 9.78
N THR A 163 -39.71 0.73 10.54
CA THR A 163 -39.65 0.81 11.99
C THR A 163 -39.10 -0.50 12.51
N PHE A 164 -37.87 -0.47 13.01
CA PHE A 164 -37.25 -1.61 13.67
C PHE A 164 -37.68 -1.64 15.15
N ASP A 165 -38.53 -2.59 15.49
CA ASP A 165 -39.00 -2.78 16.85
C ASP A 165 -38.00 -3.57 17.71
N GLU A 166 -38.26 -3.63 19.02
CA GLU A 166 -37.43 -4.37 19.97
C GLU A 166 -37.34 -5.87 19.60
N ASN A 167 -38.41 -6.45 19.05
CA ASN A 167 -38.46 -7.86 18.67
C ASN A 167 -37.51 -8.19 17.53
N TYR A 168 -37.41 -7.33 16.52
CA TYR A 168 -36.43 -7.47 15.44
C TYR A 168 -35.01 -7.57 16.01
N PHE A 169 -34.63 -6.62 16.87
CA PHE A 169 -33.29 -6.60 17.46
C PHE A 169 -33.04 -7.81 18.35
N ARG A 170 -34.03 -8.27 19.12
CA ARG A 170 -33.90 -9.51 19.90
C ARG A 170 -33.63 -10.73 19.02
N VAL A 171 -34.37 -10.88 17.92
CA VAL A 171 -34.14 -12.01 17.01
C VAL A 171 -32.77 -11.92 16.36
N PHE A 172 -32.34 -10.72 15.98
CA PHE A 172 -31.01 -10.47 15.44
C PHE A 172 -29.90 -10.81 16.45
N LEU A 173 -29.97 -10.28 17.67
CA LEU A 173 -28.95 -10.48 18.71
C LEU A 173 -28.83 -11.93 19.15
N LYS A 174 -29.94 -12.69 19.15
CA LYS A 174 -29.92 -14.14 19.42
C LYS A 174 -29.25 -14.96 18.33
N LYS A 175 -29.24 -14.47 17.09
CA LYS A 175 -28.72 -15.17 15.92
C LYS A 175 -27.33 -14.68 15.49
N THR A 176 -26.89 -13.54 16.00
CA THR A 176 -25.59 -12.97 15.67
C THR A 176 -24.45 -13.72 16.37
N SER A 177 -23.21 -13.40 15.98
CA SER A 177 -22.02 -13.99 16.60
C SER A 177 -21.84 -13.50 18.04
N LYS A 178 -21.20 -14.32 18.90
CA LYS A 178 -20.87 -13.91 20.27
C LYS A 178 -20.04 -12.62 20.33
N LEU A 179 -19.14 -12.44 19.37
CA LEU A 179 -18.29 -11.26 19.26
C LEU A 179 -19.13 -10.02 18.88
N THR A 180 -20.00 -10.16 17.90
CA THR A 180 -20.91 -9.08 17.49
C THR A 180 -21.83 -8.67 18.64
N PHE A 181 -22.42 -9.63 19.35
CA PHE A 181 -23.21 -9.33 20.54
C PHE A 181 -22.39 -8.59 21.59
N TYR A 182 -21.15 -9.04 21.84
CA TYR A 182 -20.24 -8.39 22.79
C TYR A 182 -19.94 -6.93 22.40
N VAL A 183 -19.70 -6.64 21.12
CA VAL A 183 -19.47 -5.27 20.63
C VAL A 183 -20.70 -4.39 20.84
N PHE A 184 -21.90 -4.89 20.52
CA PHE A 184 -23.14 -4.13 20.79
C PHE A 184 -23.35 -3.89 22.28
N LEU A 185 -23.01 -4.86 23.13
CA LEU A 185 -23.08 -4.71 24.58
C LEU A 185 -22.08 -3.67 25.10
N LEU A 186 -20.86 -3.67 24.58
CA LEU A 186 -19.83 -2.68 24.89
C LEU A 186 -20.31 -1.26 24.52
N ILE A 187 -20.89 -1.09 23.34
CA ILE A 187 -21.49 0.17 22.90
C ILE A 187 -22.63 0.59 23.83
N ALA A 188 -23.53 -0.34 24.21
CA ALA A 188 -24.64 -0.02 25.10
C ALA A 188 -24.17 0.40 26.50
N LYS A 189 -23.09 -0.20 27.01
CA LYS A 189 -22.58 0.01 28.39
C LYS A 189 -21.61 1.18 28.53
N SER A 190 -20.86 1.50 27.48
CA SER A 190 -19.97 2.67 27.45
C SER A 190 -20.74 3.99 27.46
N ARG A 191 -22.04 3.98 27.14
CA ARG A 191 -22.92 5.16 27.20
C ARG A 191 -22.83 5.89 28.54
N GLY A 192 -22.30 7.10 28.50
CA GLY A 192 -22.20 7.98 29.68
C GLY A 192 -21.05 7.65 30.62
N VAL A 193 -20.17 6.71 30.26
CA VAL A 193 -18.91 6.40 30.97
C VAL A 193 -17.71 6.88 30.16
N SER A 194 -17.64 6.52 28.88
CA SER A 194 -16.62 7.00 27.94
C SER A 194 -17.28 7.49 26.66
N GLU A 195 -16.76 8.58 26.08
CA GLU A 195 -17.19 9.06 24.76
C GLU A 195 -16.53 8.28 23.61
N GLU A 196 -15.41 7.61 23.89
CA GLU A 196 -14.61 6.90 22.90
C GLU A 196 -14.34 5.46 23.34
N ILE A 197 -14.41 4.53 22.39
CA ILE A 197 -14.22 3.10 22.61
C ILE A 197 -13.02 2.66 21.76
N ASP A 198 -11.93 2.25 22.42
CA ASP A 198 -10.79 1.62 21.76
C ASP A 198 -11.14 0.18 21.37
N MET A 199 -11.49 0.00 20.09
CA MET A 199 -11.96 -1.29 19.60
C MET A 199 -10.85 -2.34 19.59
N GLU A 200 -9.60 -1.97 19.32
CA GLU A 200 -8.50 -2.94 19.31
C GLU A 200 -8.28 -3.55 20.69
N ARG A 201 -8.27 -2.70 21.72
CA ARG A 201 -8.17 -3.12 23.13
C ARG A 201 -9.33 -4.02 23.54
N TRP A 202 -10.57 -3.63 23.24
CA TRP A 202 -11.75 -4.40 23.66
C TRP A 202 -11.91 -5.73 22.90
N LEU A 203 -11.51 -5.77 21.63
CA LEU A 203 -11.45 -7.02 20.88
C LEU A 203 -10.34 -7.95 21.41
N THR A 204 -9.20 -7.39 21.80
CA THR A 204 -8.13 -8.15 22.46
C THR A 204 -8.63 -8.77 23.76
N TYR A 205 -9.29 -7.97 24.61
CA TYR A 205 -9.90 -8.45 25.85
C TYR A 205 -10.91 -9.59 25.63
N PHE A 206 -11.78 -9.46 24.62
CA PHE A 206 -12.72 -10.51 24.26
C PHE A 206 -11.99 -11.81 23.89
N TRP A 207 -11.01 -11.74 23.00
CA TRP A 207 -10.32 -12.92 22.51
C TRP A 207 -9.42 -13.57 23.56
N GLU A 208 -8.78 -12.80 24.43
CA GLU A 208 -8.09 -13.34 25.62
C GLU A 208 -9.04 -14.13 26.51
N GLY A 209 -10.25 -13.62 26.74
CA GLY A 209 -11.28 -14.30 27.53
C GLY A 209 -11.80 -15.59 26.88
N ILE A 210 -11.83 -15.66 25.54
CA ILE A 210 -12.28 -16.82 24.79
C ILE A 210 -11.17 -17.87 24.62
N LEU A 211 -9.97 -17.46 24.23
CA LEU A 211 -8.82 -18.33 23.95
C LEU A 211 -8.04 -18.70 25.22
N GLU A 212 -8.24 -17.97 26.32
CA GLU A 212 -7.48 -18.10 27.58
C GLU A 212 -5.96 -17.91 27.38
N ASN A 213 -5.58 -17.21 26.31
CA ASN A 213 -4.20 -16.86 25.92
C ASN A 213 -4.23 -15.58 25.07
N THR A 214 -3.08 -14.92 24.91
CA THR A 214 -2.93 -13.75 24.03
C THR A 214 -3.27 -14.13 22.58
N PRO A 215 -4.23 -13.44 21.94
CA PRO A 215 -4.59 -13.68 20.55
C PRO A 215 -3.46 -13.27 19.61
N HIS A 216 -3.38 -13.92 18.44
CA HIS A 216 -2.49 -13.49 17.37
C HIS A 216 -3.01 -12.20 16.74
N ASP A 217 -2.13 -11.29 16.35
CA ASP A 217 -2.48 -9.98 15.79
C ASP A 217 -3.45 -10.09 14.60
N ASP A 218 -3.27 -11.10 13.74
CA ASP A 218 -4.19 -11.38 12.63
C ASP A 218 -5.64 -11.58 13.10
N ILE A 219 -5.87 -12.28 14.23
CA ILE A 219 -7.23 -12.50 14.75
C ILE A 219 -7.87 -11.17 15.14
N ILE A 220 -7.08 -10.27 15.75
CA ILE A 220 -7.54 -8.94 16.14
C ILE A 220 -7.84 -8.09 14.92
N HIS A 221 -6.93 -8.04 13.94
CA HIS A 221 -7.10 -7.26 12.73
C HIS A 221 -8.33 -7.69 11.90
N HIS A 222 -8.53 -9.00 11.72
CA HIS A 222 -9.70 -9.53 11.02
C HIS A 222 -11.00 -9.25 11.80
N SER A 223 -10.97 -9.36 13.13
CA SER A 223 -12.12 -9.04 13.98
C SER A 223 -12.47 -7.56 13.92
N LEU A 224 -11.46 -6.69 13.98
CA LEU A 224 -11.61 -5.25 13.90
C LEU A 224 -12.23 -4.85 12.57
N THR A 225 -11.69 -5.33 11.46
CA THR A 225 -12.20 -5.04 10.11
C THR A 225 -13.66 -5.47 9.95
N ARG A 226 -14.01 -6.66 10.44
CA ARG A 226 -15.37 -7.19 10.37
C ARG A 226 -16.36 -6.37 11.19
N GLU A 227 -16.03 -6.10 12.46
CA GLU A 227 -16.93 -5.38 13.36
C GLU A 227 -17.07 -3.92 12.95
N MET A 228 -16.00 -3.27 12.46
CA MET A 228 -16.09 -1.91 11.88
C MET A 228 -17.04 -1.85 10.69
N GLY A 229 -16.92 -2.79 9.74
CA GLY A 229 -17.82 -2.88 8.59
C GLY A 229 -19.28 -3.08 9.01
N GLN A 230 -19.51 -3.90 10.04
CA GLN A 230 -20.84 -4.10 10.59
C GLN A 230 -21.39 -2.85 11.27
N LEU A 231 -20.60 -2.17 12.09
CA LEU A 231 -21.02 -0.92 12.76
C LEU A 231 -21.34 0.18 11.74
N MET A 232 -20.54 0.31 10.68
CA MET A 232 -20.83 1.24 9.58
C MET A 232 -22.18 0.93 8.91
N ALA A 233 -22.46 -0.35 8.62
CA ALA A 233 -23.73 -0.75 8.03
C ALA A 233 -24.93 -0.42 8.94
N PHE A 234 -24.78 -0.65 10.25
CA PHE A 234 -25.81 -0.34 11.25
C PHE A 234 -26.03 1.17 11.39
N SER A 235 -24.96 1.97 11.27
CA SER A 235 -25.07 3.42 11.28
C SER A 235 -25.78 3.95 10.03
N GLN A 236 -25.46 3.41 8.85
CA GLN A 236 -26.09 3.82 7.58
C GLN A 236 -27.60 3.57 7.53
N VAL A 237 -28.10 2.53 8.22
CA VAL A 237 -29.55 2.26 8.32
C VAL A 237 -30.22 3.05 9.45
N GLY A 238 -29.47 3.91 10.16
CA GLY A 238 -30.00 4.83 11.16
C GLY A 238 -30.20 4.23 12.55
N PHE A 239 -29.48 3.16 12.91
CA PHE A 239 -29.56 2.62 14.27
C PHE A 239 -28.80 3.43 15.31
N PHE A 240 -27.75 4.14 14.88
CA PHE A 240 -26.94 5.05 15.67
C PHE A 240 -26.03 5.87 14.75
N ASP A 241 -25.48 6.95 15.28
CA ASP A 241 -24.42 7.71 14.62
C ASP A 241 -23.06 7.15 15.05
N LEU A 242 -22.16 7.00 14.08
CA LEU A 242 -20.83 6.43 14.27
C LEU A 242 -19.76 7.38 13.75
N GLU A 243 -18.82 7.73 14.61
CA GLU A 243 -17.58 8.43 14.29
C GLU A 243 -16.41 7.48 14.51
N ILE A 244 -15.45 7.47 13.59
CA ILE A 244 -14.30 6.55 13.61
C ILE A 244 -13.02 7.37 13.48
N THR A 245 -12.08 7.12 14.38
CA THR A 245 -10.71 7.64 14.31
C THR A 245 -9.79 6.52 13.84
N TYR A 246 -9.28 6.63 12.61
CA TYR A 246 -8.51 5.56 11.97
C TYR A 246 -7.11 5.34 12.56
N GLU A 247 -6.53 6.34 13.22
CA GLU A 247 -5.17 6.25 13.77
C GLU A 247 -5.08 5.26 14.94
N ASP A 248 -6.11 5.24 15.80
CA ASP A 248 -6.11 4.46 17.05
C ASP A 248 -7.25 3.42 17.11
N ALA A 249 -7.93 3.17 15.99
CA ALA A 249 -9.10 2.29 15.92
C ALA A 249 -10.20 2.63 16.95
N THR A 250 -10.30 3.89 17.37
CA THR A 250 -11.31 4.33 18.33
C THR A 250 -12.62 4.67 17.62
N ILE A 251 -13.73 4.36 18.27
CA ILE A 251 -15.07 4.71 17.80
C ILE A 251 -15.81 5.56 18.82
N LYS A 252 -16.66 6.45 18.33
CA LYS A 252 -17.63 7.19 19.12
C LYS A 252 -19.02 6.92 18.57
N VAL A 253 -19.92 6.47 19.43
CA VAL A 253 -21.28 6.09 19.06
C VAL A 253 -22.28 7.00 19.78
N SER A 254 -23.19 7.62 19.02
CA SER A 254 -24.22 8.50 19.56
C SER A 254 -25.59 8.21 18.94
N ASN A 255 -26.66 8.84 19.46
CA ASN A 255 -28.03 8.74 18.94
C ASN A 255 -28.55 7.30 18.70
N ILE A 256 -28.17 6.36 19.56
CA ILE A 256 -28.58 4.95 19.44
C ILE A 256 -30.09 4.80 19.68
N VAL A 257 -30.77 4.11 18.76
CA VAL A 257 -32.21 3.80 18.84
C VAL A 257 -32.54 3.00 20.11
N ASN A 258 -33.49 3.48 20.91
CA ASN A 258 -33.84 2.91 22.22
C ASN A 258 -34.19 1.42 22.19
N SER A 259 -34.94 0.97 21.18
CA SER A 259 -35.33 -0.44 21.03
C SER A 259 -34.13 -1.38 20.85
N LEU A 260 -33.02 -0.90 20.28
CA LEU A 260 -31.78 -1.66 20.19
C LEU A 260 -31.12 -1.83 21.58
N ILE A 261 -31.06 -0.77 22.39
CA ILE A 261 -30.48 -0.86 23.75
C ILE A 261 -31.30 -1.80 24.62
N GLU A 262 -32.63 -1.66 24.60
CA GLU A 262 -33.53 -2.51 25.40
C GLU A 262 -33.34 -4.00 25.02
N ALA A 263 -33.24 -4.29 23.73
CA ALA A 263 -32.96 -5.65 23.25
C ALA A 263 -31.57 -6.17 23.69
N ILE A 264 -30.52 -5.34 23.63
CA ILE A 264 -29.16 -5.69 24.08
C ILE A 264 -29.16 -6.04 25.57
N LEU A 265 -29.75 -5.17 26.39
CA LEU A 265 -29.75 -5.32 27.84
C LEU A 265 -30.60 -6.51 28.30
N GLU A 266 -31.70 -6.83 27.61
CA GLU A 266 -32.45 -8.03 27.96
C GLU A 266 -31.71 -9.31 27.54
N GLU A 267 -31.10 -9.35 26.36
CA GLU A 267 -30.33 -10.52 25.93
C GLU A 267 -29.13 -10.75 26.86
N GLU A 268 -28.49 -9.69 27.35
CA GLU A 268 -27.47 -9.79 28.41
C GLU A 268 -28.02 -10.52 29.65
N LYS A 269 -29.20 -10.12 30.16
CA LYS A 269 -29.82 -10.77 31.32
C LYS A 269 -30.10 -12.24 31.07
N GLU A 270 -30.56 -12.60 29.88
CA GLU A 270 -30.83 -14.00 29.51
C GLU A 270 -29.53 -14.84 29.48
N ILE A 271 -28.45 -14.31 28.88
CA ILE A 271 -27.13 -14.95 28.91
C ILE A 271 -26.61 -15.13 30.35
N LEU A 272 -26.84 -14.12 31.20
CA LEU A 272 -26.44 -14.17 32.61
C LEU A 272 -27.28 -15.15 33.45
N LYS A 273 -28.54 -15.41 33.09
CA LYS A 273 -29.42 -16.39 33.73
C LYS A 273 -29.10 -17.84 33.35
N GLY A 274 -28.54 -18.09 32.17
CA GLY A 274 -28.25 -19.45 31.68
C GLY A 274 -27.27 -20.24 32.55
N ASP A 275 -27.46 -21.56 32.66
CA ASP A 275 -26.78 -22.45 33.62
C ASP A 275 -25.33 -22.87 33.25
N GLY A 276 -24.75 -22.27 32.21
CA GLY A 276 -23.49 -22.72 31.63
C GLY A 276 -22.23 -22.03 32.18
N LYS A 277 -21.13 -22.81 32.28
CA LYS A 277 -19.73 -22.32 32.34
C LYS A 277 -19.31 -21.63 31.02
N ASP A 278 -20.16 -20.79 30.43
CA ASP A 278 -19.87 -20.13 29.15
C ASP A 278 -18.77 -19.08 29.36
N LYS A 279 -17.72 -19.14 28.52
CA LYS A 279 -16.63 -18.15 28.52
C LYS A 279 -17.18 -16.74 28.27
N LEU A 280 -18.18 -16.61 27.39
CA LEU A 280 -18.87 -15.33 27.13
C LEU A 280 -19.50 -14.75 28.39
N LYS A 281 -20.15 -15.59 29.20
CA LYS A 281 -20.79 -15.17 30.46
C LYS A 281 -19.76 -14.59 31.45
N LYS A 282 -18.55 -15.15 31.50
CA LYS A 282 -17.46 -14.63 32.35
C LYS A 282 -16.99 -13.26 31.86
N ILE A 283 -16.79 -13.11 30.55
CA ILE A 283 -16.39 -11.84 29.91
C ILE A 283 -17.43 -10.75 30.21
N ILE A 284 -18.72 -11.03 29.97
CA ILE A 284 -19.82 -10.08 30.21
C ILE A 284 -19.88 -9.63 31.68
N LYS A 285 -19.71 -10.54 32.65
CA LYS A 285 -19.74 -10.20 34.08
C LYS A 285 -18.65 -9.23 34.52
N ASN A 286 -17.52 -9.24 33.82
CA ASN A 286 -16.38 -8.37 34.14
C ASN A 286 -16.43 -7.06 33.35
N LEU A 287 -17.16 -7.02 32.24
CA LEU A 287 -17.27 -5.87 31.35
C LEU A 287 -17.65 -4.57 32.09
N ASP A 288 -18.65 -4.60 32.97
CA ASP A 288 -19.04 -3.40 33.76
C ASP A 288 -17.90 -2.88 34.63
N LYS A 289 -17.13 -3.77 35.24
CA LYS A 289 -16.02 -3.36 36.12
C LYS A 289 -14.87 -2.77 35.32
N ASP A 290 -14.69 -3.24 34.09
CA ASP A 290 -13.54 -2.86 33.28
C ASP A 290 -13.83 -1.59 32.46
N ILE A 291 -15.08 -1.34 32.07
CA ILE A 291 -15.51 -0.06 31.47
C ILE A 291 -15.40 1.08 32.49
N ASN A 292 -15.76 0.86 33.76
CA ASN A 292 -15.70 1.89 34.80
C ASN A 292 -14.27 2.18 35.35
N LYS A 293 -13.24 1.51 34.81
CA LYS A 293 -11.83 1.79 35.15
C LYS A 293 -11.16 2.70 34.11
N GLU A 294 -11.82 2.97 32.99
CA GLU A 294 -11.46 4.05 32.07
C GLU A 294 -11.84 5.41 32.67
#